data_AF-A0A9E3GVI3-F1
#
_entry.id   AF-A0A9E3GVI3-F1
#
_cell.length_a   1.000
_cell.length_b   1.000
_cell.length_c   1.000
_cell.angle_alpha   90.00
_cell.angle_beta   90.00
_cell.angle_gamma   90.00
#
_symmetry.space_group_name_H-M   'P 1'
#
loop_
_entity.id
_entity.type
_entity.pdbx_description
1 polymer ?
#
loop_
_entity_poly.entity_id
_entity_poly.type
_entity_poly.pdbx_seq_one_letter_code
_entity_poly.pdbx_strand_id
1 'polypeptide(L)'
;MVLARVLVGSVVAASLTVGTVVSATPTEDGVVVSAHRGGAAYAPENTMVAFRNAVRLGVDQLEADTQLTADGRLVLIHDDTVDRTTDCSGS
;
A
#
# COMPACT_ATOMS: atom_id res chain seq x y z
N MET A 1 26.59 56.05 -19.39
CA MET A 1 26.12 55.53 -20.69
C MET A 1 26.46 54.05 -20.77
N VAL A 2 25.41 53.21 -20.79
CA VAL A 2 25.24 51.99 -21.62
C VAL A 2 26.40 50.96 -21.57
N LEU A 3 26.25 49.71 -21.10
CA LEU A 3 25.34 48.71 -21.63
C LEU A 3 25.32 47.45 -20.73
N ALA A 4 24.14 46.89 -20.52
CA ALA A 4 23.89 45.58 -19.94
C ALA A 4 24.43 44.43 -20.81
N ARG A 5 24.87 43.32 -20.20
CA ARG A 5 24.78 41.98 -20.81
C ARG A 5 24.52 40.93 -19.74
N VAL A 6 23.27 40.50 -19.70
CA VAL A 6 22.76 39.27 -19.06
C VAL A 6 23.29 38.07 -19.86
N LEU A 7 23.88 37.08 -19.19
CA LEU A 7 24.09 35.75 -19.75
C LEU A 7 23.28 34.75 -18.95
N VAL A 8 22.18 34.38 -19.61
CA VAL A 8 21.18 33.34 -19.36
C VAL A 8 21.78 32.08 -18.72
N GLY A 9 21.41 31.81 -17.47
CA GLY A 9 21.51 30.47 -16.91
C GLY A 9 20.37 29.61 -17.44
N SER A 10 20.69 28.55 -18.16
CA SER A 10 19.70 27.60 -18.69
C SER A 10 18.98 26.90 -17.54
N VAL A 11 17.73 27.29 -17.29
CA VAL A 11 16.83 26.54 -16.42
C VAL A 11 16.47 25.25 -17.16
N VAL A 12 17.04 24.12 -16.72
CA VAL A 12 16.52 22.80 -17.09
C VAL A 12 15.19 22.65 -16.37
N ALA A 13 14.09 22.86 -17.09
CA ALA A 13 12.76 22.54 -16.59
C ALA A 13 12.66 21.02 -16.45
N ALA A 14 12.87 20.50 -15.24
CA ALA A 14 12.45 19.15 -14.91
C ALA A 14 10.93 19.11 -15.04
N SER A 15 10.43 18.46 -16.10
CA SER A 15 9.00 18.32 -16.34
C SER A 15 8.44 17.44 -15.23
N LEU A 16 7.81 18.08 -14.25
CA LEU A 16 7.10 17.41 -13.17
C LEU A 16 5.79 16.90 -13.76
N THR A 17 5.74 15.62 -14.17
CA THR A 17 4.47 14.97 -14.47
C THR A 17 3.70 14.82 -13.17
N VAL A 18 2.78 15.76 -12.92
CA VAL A 18 1.75 15.61 -11.88
C VAL A 18 0.84 14.47 -12.33
N GLY A 19 1.13 13.26 -11.88
CA GLY A 19 0.21 12.14 -12.01
C GLY A 19 -1.04 12.44 -11.18
N THR A 20 -2.19 12.62 -11.84
CA THR A 20 -3.46 12.70 -11.15
C THR A 20 -3.78 11.35 -10.53
N VAL A 21 -3.63 11.25 -9.20
CA VAL A 21 -4.25 10.17 -8.43
C VAL A 21 -5.75 10.47 -8.38
N VAL A 22 -6.52 9.76 -9.20
CA VAL A 22 -7.98 9.71 -9.05
C VAL A 22 -8.25 8.83 -7.83
N SER A 23 -8.69 9.46 -6.74
CA SER A 23 -9.27 8.74 -5.60
C SER A 23 -10.73 8.45 -5.94
N ALA A 24 -11.03 7.20 -6.26
CA ALA A 24 -12.41 6.74 -6.35
C ALA A 24 -12.91 6.55 -4.91
N THR A 25 -13.65 7.52 -4.38
CA THR A 25 -14.44 7.31 -3.17
C THR A 25 -15.58 6.34 -3.51
N PRO A 26 -15.75 5.23 -2.78
CA PRO A 26 -16.91 4.37 -2.95
C PRO A 26 -18.17 5.21 -2.76
N THR A 27 -19.12 5.10 -3.67
CA THR A 27 -20.44 5.72 -3.49
C THR A 27 -21.13 5.00 -2.33
N GLU A 28 -21.59 5.74 -1.32
CA GLU A 28 -22.12 5.29 -0.02
C GLU A 28 -23.31 4.29 -0.07
N ASP A 29 -23.81 3.91 -1.25
CA ASP A 29 -24.97 3.03 -1.45
C ASP A 29 -24.65 1.63 -2.04
N GLY A 30 -23.36 1.28 -2.21
CA GLY A 30 -22.92 0.00 -2.82
C GLY A 30 -22.50 -1.09 -1.82
N VAL A 31 -22.69 -2.37 -2.17
CA VAL A 31 -22.10 -3.51 -1.43
C VAL A 31 -20.58 -3.47 -1.61
N VAL A 32 -19.84 -3.41 -0.51
CA VAL A 32 -18.37 -3.41 -0.50
C VAL A 32 -17.84 -4.83 -0.32
N VAL A 33 -16.96 -5.26 -1.21
CA VAL A 33 -16.24 -6.53 -1.13
C VAL A 33 -14.88 -6.30 -0.50
N SER A 34 -14.71 -6.80 0.72
CA SER A 34 -13.43 -6.73 1.46
C SER A 34 -12.69 -8.07 1.42
N ALA A 35 -11.41 -8.03 1.06
CA ALA A 35 -10.53 -9.20 1.05
C ALA A 35 -9.98 -9.47 2.47
N HIS A 36 -10.70 -10.29 3.23
CA HIS A 36 -10.31 -10.72 4.57
C HIS A 36 -8.88 -11.31 4.59
N ARG A 37 -8.00 -10.69 5.37
CA ARG A 37 -6.56 -10.94 5.54
C ARG A 37 -5.78 -10.96 4.23
N GLY A 38 -6.16 -10.06 3.32
CA GLY A 38 -5.64 -9.98 1.97
C GLY A 38 -6.20 -11.02 1.00
N GLY A 39 -7.25 -11.76 1.38
CA GLY A 39 -7.83 -12.82 0.56
C GLY A 39 -7.26 -14.20 0.89
N ALA A 40 -7.19 -14.54 2.18
CA ALA A 40 -6.60 -15.77 2.72
C ALA A 40 -7.11 -17.09 2.09
N ALA A 41 -8.29 -17.08 1.46
CA ALA A 41 -8.82 -18.22 0.74
C ALA A 41 -8.03 -18.57 -0.54
N TYR A 42 -7.27 -17.63 -1.09
CA TYR A 42 -6.59 -17.77 -2.39
C TYR A 42 -5.07 -17.75 -2.31
N ALA A 43 -4.49 -17.29 -1.20
CA ALA A 43 -3.05 -17.19 -0.98
C ALA A 43 -2.77 -17.06 0.54
N PRO A 44 -1.52 -17.28 1.00
CA PRO A 44 -1.17 -17.14 2.41
C PRO A 44 -1.57 -15.77 2.97
N GLU A 45 -2.33 -15.78 4.07
CA GLU A 45 -2.89 -14.59 4.70
C GLU A 45 -1.83 -13.53 5.05
N ASN A 46 -2.21 -12.25 5.05
CA ASN A 46 -1.35 -11.12 5.44
C ASN A 46 -0.01 -11.02 4.65
N THR A 47 0.07 -11.61 3.46
CA THR A 47 1.23 -11.51 2.57
C THR A 47 0.98 -10.60 1.38
N MET A 48 2.06 -10.02 0.82
CA MET A 48 1.97 -9.26 -0.44
C MET A 48 1.45 -10.09 -1.62
N VAL A 49 1.61 -11.41 -1.58
CA VAL A 49 1.06 -12.30 -2.62
C VAL A 49 -0.47 -12.30 -2.56
N ALA A 50 -1.05 -12.42 -1.36
CA ALA A 50 -2.49 -12.34 -1.16
C ALA A 50 -3.04 -10.98 -1.58
N PHE A 51 -2.45 -9.88 -1.09
CA PHE A 51 -2.89 -8.52 -1.46
C PHE A 51 -2.84 -8.27 -2.97
N ARG A 52 -1.76 -8.67 -3.65
CA ARG A 52 -1.66 -8.54 -5.11
C ARG A 52 -2.72 -9.36 -5.83
N ASN A 53 -3.06 -10.54 -5.33
CA ASN A 53 -4.14 -11.35 -5.89
C ASN A 53 -5.50 -10.68 -5.69
N ALA A 54 -5.80 -10.20 -4.49
CA ALA A 54 -7.04 -9.48 -4.19
C ALA A 54 -7.23 -8.25 -5.08
N VAL A 55 -6.18 -7.44 -5.27
CA VAL A 55 -6.21 -6.30 -6.20
C VAL A 55 -6.51 -6.75 -7.64
N ARG A 56 -5.93 -7.86 -8.10
CA ARG A 56 -6.21 -8.40 -9.45
C ARG A 56 -7.65 -8.89 -9.60
N LEU A 57 -8.27 -9.36 -8.53
CA LEU A 57 -9.67 -9.77 -8.50
C LEU A 57 -10.63 -8.57 -8.44
N GLY A 58 -10.12 -7.35 -8.23
CA GLY A 58 -10.92 -6.13 -8.23
C GLY A 58 -11.77 -5.95 -6.97
N VAL A 59 -11.28 -6.40 -5.80
CA VAL A 59 -11.95 -6.13 -4.52
C VAL A 59 -11.93 -4.63 -4.20
N ASP A 60 -12.93 -4.17 -3.45
CA ASP A 60 -13.05 -2.77 -3.05
C ASP A 60 -12.10 -2.42 -1.91
N GLN A 61 -11.86 -3.37 -1.01
CA GLN A 61 -11.04 -3.17 0.19
C GLN A 61 -10.07 -4.32 0.43
N LEU A 62 -8.90 -3.98 0.96
CA LEU A 62 -7.95 -4.92 1.53
C LEU A 62 -8.04 -4.82 3.05
N GLU A 63 -8.33 -5.94 3.69
CA GLU A 63 -8.28 -6.06 5.15
C GLU A 63 -6.98 -6.75 5.55
N ALA A 64 -6.36 -6.27 6.63
CA ALA A 64 -5.09 -6.76 7.14
C ALA A 64 -5.07 -6.65 8.67
N ASP A 65 -4.51 -7.67 9.31
CA ASP A 65 -4.38 -7.74 10.76
C ASP A 65 -3.00 -7.23 11.17
N THR A 66 -2.94 -6.37 12.19
CA THR A 66 -1.67 -5.80 12.67
C THR A 66 -1.36 -6.22 14.10
N GLN A 67 -0.10 -6.53 14.36
CA GLN A 67 0.46 -6.69 15.71
C GLN A 67 1.71 -5.81 15.88
N LEU A 68 2.16 -5.64 17.12
CA LEU A 68 3.42 -4.96 17.45
C LEU A 68 4.49 -5.98 17.84
N THR A 69 5.68 -5.84 17.26
CA THR A 69 6.87 -6.56 17.73
C THR A 69 7.35 -6.02 19.07
N ALA A 70 8.24 -6.76 19.73
CA ALA A 70 8.86 -6.33 20.99
C ALA A 70 9.63 -5.00 20.89
N ASP A 71 10.15 -4.65 19.71
CA ASP A 71 10.80 -3.37 19.42
C ASP A 71 9.82 -2.29 18.87
N GLY A 72 8.50 -2.53 18.96
CA GLY A 72 7.45 -1.55 18.68
C GLY A 72 7.16 -1.34 17.20
N ARG A 73 7.48 -2.30 16.33
CA ARG A 73 7.24 -2.21 14.88
C ARG A 73 5.92 -2.91 14.54
N LEU A 74 5.13 -2.29 13.66
CA LEU A 74 3.93 -2.93 13.12
C LEU A 74 4.32 -4.04 12.15
N VAL A 75 3.69 -5.20 12.31
CA VAL A 75 3.78 -6.37 11.44
C VAL A 75 2.38 -6.89 11.13
N LEU A 76 2.25 -7.65 10.04
CA LEU A 76 0.97 -8.23 9.63
C LEU A 76 0.88 -9.69 10.06
N ILE A 77 0.13 -9.95 11.13
CA ILE A 77 -0.18 -11.28 11.63
C ILE A 77 -1.45 -11.21 12.48
N HIS A 78 -2.35 -12.18 12.32
CA HIS A 78 -3.63 -12.18 13.02
C HIS A 78 -3.52 -12.69 14.46
N ASP A 79 -2.76 -13.77 14.65
CA ASP A 79 -2.72 -14.46 15.93
C ASP A 79 -1.76 -13.77 16.90
N ASP A 80 -1.91 -14.04 18.19
CA ASP A 80 -0.96 -13.62 19.23
C ASP A 80 0.36 -14.44 19.19
N THR A 81 0.44 -15.47 18.35
CA THR A 81 1.64 -16.29 18.15
C THR A 81 1.93 -16.51 16.67
N VAL A 82 3.18 -16.84 16.35
CA VAL A 82 3.64 -17.04 14.96
C VAL A 82 3.39 -18.46 14.44
N ASP A 83 3.03 -19.40 15.31
CA ASP A 83 3.04 -20.86 15.08
C ASP A 83 2.15 -21.33 13.92
N ARG A 84 0.95 -20.75 13.75
CA ARG A 84 -0.01 -21.26 12.76
C ARG A 84 0.37 -20.92 11.32
N THR A 85 1.00 -19.77 11.11
CA THR A 85 1.20 -19.18 9.76
C THR A 85 2.66 -19.05 9.36
N THR A 86 3.57 -19.47 10.23
CA THR A 86 5.01 -19.48 9.98
C THR A 86 5.60 -20.83 10.37
N ASP A 87 6.88 -20.99 10.05
CA ASP A 87 7.75 -22.10 10.42
C ASP A 87 8.47 -21.88 11.76
N CYS A 88 8.08 -20.85 12.51
CA CYS A 88 8.61 -20.49 13.82
C CYS A 88 7.57 -20.73 14.94
N SER A 89 7.99 -20.59 16.20
CA SER A 89 7.12 -20.64 17.38
C SER A 89 7.40 -19.47 18.31
N GLY A 90 6.37 -18.96 18.97
CA GLY A 90 6.49 -17.87 19.95
C GLY A 90 5.46 -16.77 19.78
N SER A 91 5.45 -15.83 20.73
CA SER A 91 4.59 -14.64 20.78
C SER A 91 5.35 -13.37 20.45
#